data_AF-A0A3P7C752-F1
#
_entry.id   AF-A0A3P7C752-F1
#
_cell.length_a   1.000
_cell.length_b   1.000
_cell.length_c   1.000
_cell.angle_alpha   90.00
_cell.angle_beta   90.00
_cell.angle_gamma   90.00
#
_symmetry.space_group_name_H-M   'P 1'
#
loop_
_entity.id
_entity.type
_entity.pdbx_description
1 polymer ?
#
loop_
_entity_poly.entity_id
_entity_poly.type
_entity_poly.pdbx_seq_one_letter_code
_entity_poly.pdbx_strand_id
1 'polypeptide(L)'
;MTRSQTNKAVDEYCRMDWQEVAANFSSKGLKYIAEYCYGGMLVDNLLQGYGFKDDESWTRIEFVEKIVEAHASWALGYALDATGRIPSRSPTSRLDPMAVAVGLTFLLCLLFVLLLVLLGIKKDRLVF
;
A
#
# COMPACT_ATOMS: atom_id res chain seq x y z
N MET A 1 -10.89 16.76 -3.79
CA MET A 1 -10.73 18.19 -4.10
C MET A 1 -10.22 18.28 -5.52
N THR A 2 -10.82 19.08 -6.38
CA THR A 2 -10.36 19.28 -7.77
C THR A 2 -9.34 20.42 -7.86
N ARG A 3 -8.63 20.54 -9.00
CA ARG A 3 -7.69 21.63 -9.21
C ARG A 3 -8.38 22.99 -9.18
N SER A 4 -9.54 23.10 -9.81
CA SER A 4 -10.37 24.31 -9.79
C SER A 4 -10.77 24.73 -8.38
N GLN A 5 -11.15 23.76 -7.53
CA GLN A 5 -11.45 24.02 -6.12
C GLN A 5 -10.22 24.50 -5.34
N THR A 6 -9.06 23.86 -5.55
CA THR A 6 -7.80 24.28 -4.91
C THR A 6 -7.39 25.67 -5.35
N ASN A 7 -7.37 25.96 -6.64
CA ASN A 7 -6.99 27.26 -7.17
C ASN A 7 -7.93 28.38 -6.67
N LYS A 8 -9.24 28.13 -6.63
CA LYS A 8 -10.22 29.06 -6.06
C LYS A 8 -9.96 29.34 -4.58
N ALA A 9 -9.74 28.29 -3.78
CA ALA A 9 -9.47 28.45 -2.34
C ALA A 9 -8.16 29.22 -2.08
N VAL A 10 -7.14 28.99 -2.91
CA VAL A 10 -5.86 29.73 -2.82
C VAL A 10 -6.05 31.20 -3.22
N ASP A 11 -6.75 31.50 -4.31
CA ASP A 11 -7.03 32.88 -4.74
C ASP A 11 -7.84 33.65 -3.68
N GLU A 12 -8.88 33.03 -3.14
CA GLU A 12 -9.69 33.61 -2.05
C GLU A 12 -8.82 33.92 -0.83
N TYR A 13 -7.98 32.97 -0.41
CA TYR A 13 -7.08 33.16 0.74
C TYR A 13 -6.04 34.27 0.49
N CYS A 14 -5.42 34.31 -0.69
CA CYS A 14 -4.42 35.31 -1.07
C CYS A 14 -4.97 36.74 -1.09
N ARG A 15 -6.28 36.92 -1.24
CA ARG A 15 -6.96 38.22 -1.27
C ARG A 15 -7.41 38.71 0.11
N MET A 16 -7.31 37.88 1.15
CA MET A 16 -7.71 38.26 2.50
C MET A 16 -6.80 39.36 3.06
N ASP A 17 -7.36 40.27 3.86
CA ASP A 17 -6.55 41.26 4.55
C ASP A 17 -5.68 40.59 5.62
N TRP A 18 -4.41 40.98 5.68
CA TRP A 18 -3.46 40.37 6.61
C TRP A 18 -3.85 40.57 8.07
N GLN A 19 -4.48 41.69 8.45
CA GLN A 19 -4.92 41.94 9.82
C GLN A 19 -6.05 40.97 10.20
N GLU A 20 -6.97 40.69 9.28
CA GLU A 20 -8.05 39.71 9.48
C GLU A 20 -7.50 38.29 9.59
N VAL A 21 -6.54 37.91 8.74
CA VAL A 21 -5.89 36.60 8.81
C VAL A 21 -5.11 36.46 10.12
N ALA A 22 -4.25 37.42 10.44
CA ALA A 22 -3.36 37.36 11.60
C ALA A 22 -4.10 37.34 12.93
N ALA A 23 -5.26 37.99 13.03
CA ALA A 23 -6.08 38.01 14.25
C ALA A 23 -6.52 36.61 14.73
N ASN A 24 -6.60 35.64 13.80
CA ASN A 24 -7.08 34.29 14.10
C ASN A 24 -5.97 33.31 14.51
N PHE A 25 -4.70 33.73 14.51
CA PHE A 25 -3.57 32.83 14.77
C PHE A 25 -2.64 33.33 15.86
N SER A 26 -2.03 32.38 16.58
CA SER A 26 -0.98 32.69 17.55
C SER A 26 0.28 33.24 16.86
N SER A 27 1.08 34.04 17.58
CA SER A 27 2.31 34.64 17.02
C SER A 27 3.30 33.60 16.47
N LYS A 28 3.39 32.42 17.09
CA LYS A 28 4.21 31.30 16.59
C LYS A 28 3.71 30.72 15.28
N GLY A 29 2.40 30.78 15.04
CA GLY A 29 1.76 30.30 13.81
C GLY A 29 1.90 31.27 12.64
N LEU A 30 1.98 32.58 12.91
CA LEU A 30 1.96 33.62 11.87
C LEU A 30 3.00 33.44 10.78
N LYS A 31 4.19 32.92 11.11
CA LYS A 31 5.22 32.62 10.11
C LYS A 31 4.71 31.64 9.04
N TYR A 32 4.04 30.56 9.45
CA TYR A 32 3.53 29.56 8.52
C TYR A 32 2.34 30.10 7.73
N ILE A 33 1.44 30.81 8.41
CA ILE A 33 0.23 31.39 7.81
C ILE A 33 0.60 32.42 6.72
N ALA A 34 1.62 33.26 6.95
CA ALA A 34 2.10 34.21 5.97
C ALA A 34 2.58 33.55 4.66
N GLU A 35 3.03 32.30 4.72
CA GLU A 35 3.56 31.56 3.57
C GLU A 35 2.46 30.80 2.80
N TYR A 36 1.24 30.66 3.32
CA TYR A 36 0.19 29.82 2.73
C TYR A 36 -0.25 30.27 1.33
N CYS A 37 -0.33 31.57 1.08
CA CYS A 37 -0.67 32.07 -0.26
C CYS A 37 0.40 31.63 -1.28
N TYR A 38 1.68 31.86 -0.98
CA TYR A 38 2.78 31.43 -1.84
C TYR A 38 2.85 29.91 -1.98
N GLY A 39 2.72 29.17 -0.87
CA GLY A 39 2.75 27.71 -0.84
C GLY A 39 1.62 27.10 -1.69
N GLY A 40 0.41 27.64 -1.60
CA GLY A 40 -0.73 27.21 -2.40
C GLY A 40 -0.50 27.41 -3.90
N MET A 41 -0.04 28.61 -4.29
CA MET A 41 0.30 28.90 -5.70
C MET A 41 1.44 28.01 -6.19
N LEU A 42 2.45 27.76 -5.36
CA LEU A 42 3.58 26.91 -5.71
C LEU A 42 3.12 25.47 -5.99
N VAL A 43 2.27 24.91 -5.12
CA VAL A 43 1.75 23.54 -5.29
C VAL A 43 0.90 23.42 -6.55
N ASP A 44 -0.01 24.37 -6.84
CA ASP A 44 -0.82 24.36 -8.06
C ASP A 44 0.05 24.40 -9.33
N ASN A 45 1.00 25.34 -9.40
CA ASN A 45 1.89 25.47 -10.55
C ASN A 45 2.83 24.27 -10.71
N LEU A 46 3.35 23.74 -9.61
CA LEU A 46 4.25 22.59 -9.64
C LEU A 46 3.53 21.33 -10.14
N LEU A 47 2.32 21.05 -9.63
CA LEU A 47 1.53 19.91 -10.05
C LEU A 47 1.06 20.04 -11.50
N GLN A 48 0.74 21.26 -11.96
CA GLN A 48 0.51 21.53 -13.37
C GLN A 48 1.75 21.19 -14.22
N GLY A 49 2.95 21.56 -13.76
CA GLY A 49 4.23 21.21 -14.39
C GLY A 49 4.49 19.72 -14.46
N TYR A 50 4.06 18.95 -13.45
CA TYR A 50 4.10 17.47 -13.44
C TYR A 50 3.01 16.80 -14.28
N GLY A 51 2.13 17.57 -14.93
CA GLY A 51 1.12 17.05 -15.85
C GLY A 51 -0.29 16.89 -15.25
N PHE A 52 -0.51 17.28 -13.99
CA PHE A 52 -1.83 17.32 -13.36
C PHE A 52 -2.55 18.63 -13.73
N LYS A 53 -2.92 18.76 -15.00
CA LYS A 53 -3.37 20.03 -15.60
C LYS A 53 -4.86 20.30 -15.43
N ASP A 54 -5.67 19.25 -15.28
CA ASP A 54 -7.12 19.31 -15.27
C ASP A 54 -7.71 18.68 -13.99
N ASP A 55 -9.01 18.93 -13.77
CA ASP A 55 -9.71 18.47 -12.56
C ASP A 55 -9.72 16.94 -12.45
N GLU A 56 -9.82 16.22 -13.56
CA GLU A 56 -9.82 14.75 -13.60
C GLU A 56 -8.48 14.20 -13.10
N SER A 57 -7.38 14.64 -13.70
CA SER A 57 -6.03 14.22 -13.32
C SER A 57 -5.72 14.54 -11.85
N TRP A 58 -6.17 15.68 -11.35
CA TRP A 58 -5.97 16.11 -9.97
C TRP A 58 -6.70 15.23 -8.96
N THR A 59 -7.84 14.64 -9.32
CA THR A 59 -8.56 13.71 -8.44
C THR A 59 -7.79 12.43 -8.12
N ARG A 60 -6.70 12.13 -8.85
CA ARG A 60 -5.79 11.02 -8.58
C ARG A 60 -4.72 11.33 -7.53
N ILE A 61 -4.71 12.54 -6.97
CA ILE A 61 -3.75 12.97 -5.95
C ILE A 61 -4.42 12.91 -4.57
N GLU A 62 -3.76 12.22 -3.65
CA GLU A 62 -4.14 12.21 -2.23
C GLU A 62 -3.05 12.93 -1.42
N PHE A 63 -3.45 13.98 -0.69
CA PHE A 63 -2.57 14.69 0.23
C PHE A 63 -2.61 13.99 1.59
N VAL A 64 -1.55 13.25 1.92
CA VAL A 64 -1.47 12.45 3.16
C VAL A 64 -0.19 12.75 3.93
N GLU A 65 -0.31 12.87 5.26
CA GLU A 65 0.85 13.01 6.15
C GLU A 65 1.35 11.65 6.64
N LYS A 66 0.41 10.72 6.90
CA LYS A 66 0.66 9.38 7.43
C LYS A 66 -0.10 8.34 6.64
N ILE A 67 0.51 7.17 6.51
CA ILE A 67 -0.12 5.96 5.96
C ILE A 67 -0.05 4.90 7.05
N VAL A 68 -1.22 4.42 7.47
CA VAL A 68 -1.37 3.60 8.69
C VAL A 68 -0.84 4.38 9.91
N GLU A 69 0.30 4.01 10.47
CA GLU A 69 0.89 4.65 11.65
C GLU A 69 2.22 5.35 11.37
N ALA A 70 2.70 5.30 10.11
CA ALA A 70 3.99 5.85 9.72
C ALA A 70 3.86 7.11 8.86
N HIS A 71 4.78 8.07 9.04
CA HIS A 71 4.86 9.24 8.18
C HIS A 71 5.24 8.85 6.75
N ALA A 72 4.50 9.39 5.77
CA ALA A 72 4.78 9.20 4.35
C ALA A 72 6.07 9.95 3.96
N SER A 73 7.22 9.30 4.16
CA SER A 73 8.54 9.88 3.95
C SER A 73 9.56 8.82 3.52
N TRP A 74 10.68 9.28 2.95
CA TRP A 74 11.79 8.41 2.54
C TRP A 74 12.47 7.70 3.72
N ALA A 75 12.31 8.20 4.95
CA ALA A 75 13.02 7.69 6.13
C ALA A 75 12.68 6.21 6.41
N LEU A 76 11.41 5.81 6.27
CA LEU A 76 11.01 4.42 6.47
C LEU A 76 11.62 3.50 5.40
N GLY A 77 11.56 3.90 4.13
CA GLY A 77 12.17 3.15 3.03
C GLY A 77 13.68 3.00 3.20
N TYR A 78 14.36 4.07 3.62
CA TYR A 78 15.79 4.05 3.94
C TYR A 78 16.13 3.06 5.06
N ALA A 79 15.36 3.06 6.17
CA ALA A 79 15.59 2.12 7.27
C ALA A 79 15.36 0.65 6.83
N LEU A 80 14.38 0.40 5.98
CA LEU A 80 14.10 -0.94 5.45
C LEU A 80 15.24 -1.44 4.54
N ASP A 81 15.75 -0.57 3.66
CA ASP A 81 16.87 -0.87 2.77
C ASP A 81 18.17 -1.11 3.56
N ALA A 82 18.54 -0.17 4.44
CA ALA A 82 19.75 -0.24 5.25
C ALA A 82 19.80 -1.47 6.17
N THR A 83 18.63 -2.03 6.54
CA THR A 83 18.55 -3.23 7.39
C THR A 83 18.35 -4.52 6.61
N GLY A 84 18.32 -4.49 5.28
CA GLY A 84 18.13 -5.66 4.44
C GLY A 84 16.75 -6.32 4.60
N ARG A 85 15.73 -5.52 4.96
CA ARG A 85 14.35 -6.01 5.16
C ARG A 85 13.50 -6.02 3.90
N ILE A 86 13.98 -5.43 2.80
CA ILE A 86 13.33 -5.49 1.49
C ILE A 86 13.84 -6.74 0.76
N PRO A 87 13.02 -7.80 0.59
CA PRO A 87 13.46 -9.01 -0.08
C PRO A 87 13.64 -8.77 -1.58
N SER A 88 14.75 -9.22 -2.15
CA SER A 88 15.04 -9.13 -3.59
C SER A 88 14.29 -10.16 -4.45
N ARG A 89 13.66 -11.15 -3.80
CA ARG A 89 12.88 -12.19 -4.46
C ARG A 89 11.57 -12.39 -3.72
N SER A 90 10.52 -12.74 -4.46
CA SER A 90 9.28 -13.19 -3.84
C SER A 90 9.57 -14.38 -2.91
N PRO A 91 8.84 -14.49 -1.78
CA PRO A 91 8.97 -15.65 -0.92
C PRO A 91 8.70 -16.89 -1.76
N THR A 92 9.69 -17.77 -1.84
CA THR A 92 9.53 -19.04 -2.54
C THR A 92 8.48 -19.84 -1.77
N SER A 93 7.35 -20.15 -2.40
CA SER A 93 6.41 -21.16 -1.91
C SER A 93 7.10 -22.53 -1.99
N ARG A 94 8.00 -22.80 -1.04
CA ARG A 94 8.55 -24.14 -0.88
C ARG A 94 7.44 -24.99 -0.28
N LEU A 95 6.97 -25.98 -1.05
CA LEU A 95 6.24 -27.09 -0.46
C LEU A 95 7.09 -27.64 0.67
N ASP A 96 6.55 -27.65 1.89
CA ASP A 96 7.26 -28.18 3.04
C ASP A 96 7.63 -29.64 2.75
N PRO A 97 8.93 -29.99 2.67
CA PRO A 97 9.37 -31.34 2.36
C PRO A 97 8.76 -32.38 3.29
N MET A 98 8.50 -32.02 4.55
CA MET A 98 7.84 -32.91 5.50
C MET A 98 6.37 -33.12 5.15
N ALA A 99 5.64 -32.05 4.82
CA ALA A 99 4.23 -32.15 4.42
C ALA A 99 4.08 -33.00 3.14
N VAL A 100 4.99 -32.84 2.17
CA VAL A 100 5.02 -33.65 0.95
C VAL A 100 5.31 -35.12 1.27
N ALA A 101 6.32 -35.39 2.10
CA ALA A 101 6.67 -36.76 2.47
C ALA A 101 5.53 -37.48 3.21
N VAL A 102 4.87 -36.80 4.15
CA VAL A 102 3.72 -37.34 4.89
C VAL A 102 2.55 -37.61 3.94
N GLY A 103 2.23 -36.66 3.05
CA GLY A 103 1.16 -36.84 2.07
C GLY A 103 1.39 -38.02 1.13
N LEU A 104 2.62 -38.16 0.61
CA LEU A 104 2.99 -39.29 -0.25
C LEU A 104 2.94 -40.62 0.49
N THR A 105 3.43 -40.68 1.73
CA THR A 105 3.41 -41.89 2.55
C THR A 105 1.99 -42.34 2.83
N PHE A 106 1.11 -41.41 3.19
CA PHE A 106 -0.31 -41.70 3.42
C PHE A 106 -1.00 -42.25 2.16
N LEU A 107 -0.74 -41.62 1.00
CA LEU A 107 -1.30 -42.06 -0.28
C LEU A 107 -0.81 -43.46 -0.67
N LEU A 108 0.47 -43.77 -0.46
CA LEU A 108 1.03 -45.10 -0.69
C LEU A 108 0.42 -46.16 0.22
N CYS A 109 0.23 -45.87 1.51
CA CYS A 109 -0.44 -46.77 2.45
C CYS A 109 -1.89 -47.06 2.03
N LEU A 110 -2.64 -46.04 1.59
CA LEU A 110 -4.00 -46.23 1.09
C LEU A 110 -4.05 -47.13 -0.15
N LEU A 111 -3.15 -46.90 -1.12
CA LEU A 111 -3.04 -47.76 -2.31
C LEU A 111 -2.70 -49.20 -1.95
N PHE A 112 -1.79 -49.40 -1.00
CA PHE A 112 -1.41 -50.74 -0.55
C PHE A 112 -2.58 -51.49 0.09
N VAL A 113 -3.35 -50.82 0.96
CA VAL A 113 -4.56 -51.41 1.57
C VAL A 113 -5.60 -51.76 0.50
N LEU A 114 -5.84 -50.88 -0.47
CA LEU A 114 -6.76 -51.16 -1.59
C LEU A 114 -6.34 -52.38 -2.42
N LEU A 115 -5.04 -52.53 -2.70
CA LEU A 115 -4.52 -53.70 -3.42
C LEU A 115 -4.73 -55.00 -2.63
N LEU A 116 -4.48 -55.00 -1.32
CA LEU A 116 -4.72 -56.16 -0.47
C LEU A 116 -6.19 -56.56 -0.45
N VAL A 117 -7.11 -55.58 -0.36
CA VAL A 117 -8.56 -55.83 -0.43
C VAL A 117 -8.95 -56.43 -1.78
N LEU A 118 -8.47 -55.88 -2.89
CA LEU A 118 -8.76 -56.41 -4.23
C LEU A 118 -8.22 -57.83 -4.44
N LEU A 119 -7.00 -58.12 -3.96
CA LEU A 119 -6.41 -59.45 -4.03
C LEU A 119 -7.15 -60.45 -3.12
N GLY A 120 -7.58 -60.02 -1.93
CA GLY A 120 -8.43 -60.80 -1.04
C GLY A 120 -9.75 -61.19 -1.69
N ILE A 121 -10.47 -60.20 -2.26
CA ILE A 121 -11.72 -60.43 -2.99
C ILE A 121 -11.52 -61.35 -4.20
N LYS A 122 -10.42 -61.20 -4.93
CA LYS A 122 -10.10 -62.07 -6.08
C LYS A 122 -9.77 -63.50 -5.63
N LYS A 123 -9.05 -63.66 -4.52
CA LYS A 123 -8.73 -64.97 -3.93
C LYS A 123 -9.98 -65.67 -3.42
N ASP A 124 -10.85 -64.99 -2.69
CA ASP A 124 -12.12 -65.56 -2.21
C ASP A 124 -13.06 -65.95 -3.36
N ARG A 125 -13.04 -65.21 -4.47
CA ARG A 125 -13.81 -65.56 -5.69
C ARG A 125 -13.23 -66.76 -6.47
N LEU A 126 -11.94 -67.06 -6.34
CA LEU A 126 -11.29 -68.19 -7.02
C LEU A 126 -11.32 -69.51 -6.21
N VAL A 127 -11.70 -69.42 -4.93
CA VAL A 127 -11.78 -70.57 -4.00
C VAL A 127 -13.22 -71.10 -3.86
N PHE A 128 -14.19 -70.48 -4.53
CA PHE A 128 -15.56 -70.97 -4.71
C PHE A 128 -15.81 -71.51 -6.12
#